data_AF-A0A2W5T029-F1
#
_entry.id   AF-A0A2W5T029-F1
#
_cell.length_a   1.000
_cell.length_b   1.000
_cell.length_c   1.000
_cell.angle_alpha   90.00
_cell.angle_beta   90.00
_cell.angle_gamma   90.00
#
_symmetry.space_group_name_H-M   'P 1'
#
loop_
_entity.id
_entity.type
_entity.pdbx_description
1 polymer ?
#
loop_
_entity_poly.entity_id
_entity_poly.type
_entity_poly.pdbx_seq_one_letter_code
_entity_poly.pdbx_strand_id
1 'polypeptide(L)'
;MERTTTPPSLAPPLRLRDGSRLVEIASLDEALLFAETHPLPKGDYEGMIRRLQGAHEQAERIEAANAFKWWAQSNAILVEPGLQD
;
A
#
# COMPACT_ATOMS: atom_id res chain seq x y z
N MET A 1 -3.91 -12.40 22.76
CA MET A 1 -3.24 -11.69 21.65
C MET A 1 -4.15 -10.56 21.25
N GLU A 2 -3.87 -9.35 21.74
CA GLU A 2 -4.65 -8.17 21.40
C GLU A 2 -4.42 -7.85 19.93
N ARG A 3 -5.49 -7.83 19.13
CA ARG A 3 -5.44 -7.31 17.77
C ARG A 3 -5.29 -5.80 17.90
N THR A 4 -4.06 -5.30 17.87
CA THR A 4 -3.80 -3.87 17.70
C THR A 4 -4.33 -3.48 16.33
N THR A 5 -5.58 -3.03 16.29
CA THR A 5 -6.20 -2.52 15.07
C THR A 5 -5.50 -1.21 14.74
N THR A 6 -4.49 -1.24 13.86
CA THR A 6 -3.82 -0.03 13.37
C THR A 6 -4.89 0.89 12.76
N PRO A 7 -4.97 2.16 13.17
CA PRO A 7 -5.95 3.08 12.59
C PRO A 7 -5.74 3.22 11.08
N PRO A 8 -6.84 3.29 10.30
CA PRO A 8 -6.74 3.36 8.84
C PRO A 8 -5.96 4.61 8.44
N SER A 9 -4.86 4.40 7.71
CA SER A 9 -3.98 5.46 7.21
C SER A 9 -4.17 5.70 5.71
N LEU A 10 -4.80 4.75 5.02
CA LEU A 10 -5.21 4.84 3.62
C LEU A 10 -6.74 4.97 3.57
N ALA A 11 -7.24 6.19 3.38
CA ALA A 11 -8.67 6.48 3.23
C ALA A 11 -8.92 7.20 1.89
N PRO A 12 -9.65 6.57 0.94
CA PRO A 12 -10.18 5.20 0.98
C PRO A 12 -9.08 4.12 0.93
N PRO A 13 -9.37 2.88 1.39
CA PRO A 13 -8.46 1.74 1.24
C PRO A 13 -8.10 1.48 -0.24
N LEU A 14 -6.88 1.02 -0.49
CA LEU A 14 -6.45 0.62 -1.83
C LEU A 14 -6.81 -0.83 -2.08
N ARG A 15 -7.32 -1.13 -3.28
CA ARG A 15 -7.54 -2.50 -3.73
C ARG A 15 -6.46 -2.90 -4.72
N LEU A 16 -5.75 -3.98 -4.42
CA LEU A 16 -4.66 -4.49 -5.22
C LEU A 16 -5.00 -5.86 -5.80
N ARG A 17 -4.61 -6.09 -7.05
CA ARG A 17 -4.68 -7.41 -7.67
C ARG A 17 -3.39 -8.18 -7.39
N ASP A 18 -3.53 -9.30 -6.69
CA ASP A 18 -2.47 -10.27 -6.43
C ASP A 18 -2.83 -11.59 -7.09
N GLY A 19 -2.28 -11.83 -8.28
CA GLY A 19 -2.66 -12.95 -9.14
C GLY A 19 -4.16 -12.94 -9.45
N SER A 20 -4.87 -13.96 -8.96
CA SER A 20 -6.33 -14.10 -9.10
C SER A 20 -7.14 -13.50 -7.95
N ARG A 21 -6.49 -12.87 -6.96
CA ARG A 21 -7.13 -12.34 -5.75
C ARG A 21 -7.13 -10.82 -5.74
N LEU A 22 -8.13 -10.26 -5.06
CA LEU A 22 -8.16 -8.85 -4.69
C LEU A 22 -7.84 -8.73 -3.20
N VAL A 23 -6.88 -7.88 -2.87
CA VAL A 23 -6.44 -7.58 -1.50
C VAL A 23 -6.77 -6.12 -1.21
N GLU A 24 -7.39 -5.86 -0.07
CA GLU A 24 -7.68 -4.50 0.40
C GLU A 24 -6.61 -4.08 1.42
N ILE A 25 -6.03 -2.91 1.22
CA ILE A 25 -4.96 -2.32 2.03
C ILE A 25 -5.47 -1.01 2.62
N ALA A 26 -5.68 -0.97 3.93
CA ALA A 26 -6.26 0.17 4.65
C ALA A 26 -5.23 0.90 5.55
N SER A 27 -4.07 0.30 5.78
CA SER A 27 -3.01 0.84 6.64
C SER A 27 -1.62 0.79 6.00
N LEU A 28 -0.68 1.57 6.54
CA LEU A 28 0.73 1.54 6.09
C LEU A 28 1.42 0.22 6.46
N ASP A 29 1.05 -0.39 7.59
CA ASP A 29 1.59 -1.68 8.00
C ASP A 29 1.20 -2.79 7.01
N GLU A 30 -0.06 -2.81 6.58
CA GLU A 30 -0.54 -3.73 5.53
C GLU A 30 0.15 -3.44 4.18
N ALA A 31 0.36 -2.17 3.85
CA ALA A 31 1.07 -1.77 2.63
C ALA A 31 2.52 -2.26 2.64
N LEU A 32 3.22 -2.10 3.77
CA LEU A 32 4.59 -2.58 3.96
C LEU A 32 4.65 -4.10 3.84
N LEU A 33 3.81 -4.81 4.59
CA LEU A 33 3.75 -6.27 4.55
C LEU A 33 3.45 -6.79 3.13
N PHE A 34 2.51 -6.15 2.43
CA PHE A 34 2.16 -6.53 1.06
C PHE A 34 3.35 -6.33 0.12
N ALA A 35 4.02 -5.18 0.17
CA ALA A 35 5.16 -4.88 -0.68
C ALA A 35 6.35 -5.81 -0.42
N GLU A 36 6.66 -6.13 0.84
CA GLU A 36 7.75 -7.04 1.21
C GLU A 36 7.49 -8.49 0.76
N THR A 37 6.23 -8.91 0.78
CA THR A 37 5.82 -10.25 0.32
C THR A 37 5.67 -10.35 -1.21
N HIS A 38 5.47 -9.23 -1.89
CA HIS A 38 5.28 -9.15 -3.35
C HIS A 38 6.20 -8.09 -3.97
N PRO A 39 7.53 -8.31 -4.00
CA PRO A 39 8.46 -7.37 -4.61
C PRO A 39 8.24 -7.33 -6.13
N LEU A 40 7.95 -6.13 -6.65
CA LEU A 40 7.70 -5.90 -8.08
C LEU A 40 8.67 -4.86 -8.67
N PRO A 41 9.07 -5.01 -9.95
CA PRO A 41 10.24 -4.35 -10.50
C PRO A 41 10.02 -2.90 -10.95
N LYS A 42 8.79 -2.38 -10.99
CA LYS A 42 8.50 -1.01 -11.47
C LYS A 42 8.37 -0.01 -10.31
N GLY A 43 8.66 1.25 -10.60
CA GLY A 43 8.62 2.34 -9.63
C GLY A 43 9.84 2.37 -8.69
N ASP A 44 9.76 3.22 -7.67
CA ASP A 44 10.79 3.35 -6.63
C ASP A 44 10.46 2.44 -5.45
N TYR A 45 10.69 1.12 -5.60
CA TYR A 45 10.40 0.14 -4.55
C TYR A 45 11.21 0.42 -3.28
N GLU A 46 12.52 0.63 -3.38
CA GLU A 46 13.36 0.87 -2.20
C GLU A 46 12.99 2.16 -1.47
N GLY A 47 12.76 3.26 -2.21
CA GLY A 47 12.35 4.52 -1.61
C GLY A 47 10.93 4.48 -1.06
N MET A 48 10.04 3.66 -1.62
CA MET A 48 8.72 3.40 -1.04
C MET A 48 8.84 2.60 0.27
N ILE A 49 9.60 1.51 0.32
CA ILE A 49 9.81 0.73 1.55
C ILE A 49 10.37 1.61 2.66
N ARG A 50 11.39 2.43 2.37
CA ARG A 50 11.97 3.36 3.36
C ARG A 50 10.93 4.34 3.93
N ARG A 51 10.04 4.88 3.08
CA ARG A 51 8.97 5.78 3.53
C ARG A 51 7.93 5.06 4.38
N LEU A 52 7.54 3.84 3.99
CA LEU A 52 6.61 3.02 4.75
C LEU A 52 7.15 2.68 6.15
N GLN A 53 8.45 2.33 6.25
CA GLN A 53 9.10 2.00 7.51
C GLN A 53 9.34 3.22 8.42
N GLY A 54 9.57 4.40 7.84
CA GLY A 54 9.92 5.62 8.57
C GLY A 54 8.77 6.59 8.86
N ALA A 55 7.54 6.32 8.40
CA ALA A 55 6.42 7.24 8.55
C ALA A 55 5.85 7.24 9.97
N HIS A 56 6.19 8.26 10.75
CA HIS A 56 5.71 8.42 12.12
C HIS A 56 4.72 9.58 12.23
N GLU A 57 5.02 10.70 11.58
CA GLU A 57 4.18 11.89 11.55
C GLU A 57 3.08 11.84 10.50
N GLN A 58 2.02 12.63 10.66
CA GLN A 58 0.88 12.61 9.75
C GLN A 58 1.25 12.97 8.31
N ALA A 59 2.16 13.93 8.11
CA ALA A 59 2.65 14.30 6.78
C ALA A 59 3.42 13.15 6.12
N GLU A 60 4.33 12.50 6.85
CA GLU A 60 5.10 11.36 6.37
C GLU A 60 4.20 10.17 6.02
N ARG A 61 3.15 9.93 6.83
CA ARG A 61 2.16 8.88 6.56
C ARG A 61 1.43 9.10 5.24
N ILE A 62 1.07 10.35 4.92
CA ILE A 62 0.46 10.71 3.64
C ILE A 62 1.44 10.49 2.49
N GLU A 63 2.70 10.88 2.65
CA GLU A 63 3.75 10.65 1.65
C GLU A 63 4.01 9.16 1.41
N ALA A 64 4.08 8.36 2.47
CA ALA A 64 4.25 6.91 2.40
C ALA A 64 3.06 6.23 1.71
N ALA A 65 1.84 6.64 2.06
CA ALA A 65 0.62 6.19 1.40
C ALA A 65 0.63 6.49 -0.11
N ASN A 66 1.02 7.70 -0.50
CA ASN A 66 1.13 8.09 -1.90
C ASN A 66 2.23 7.33 -2.64
N ALA A 67 3.40 7.13 -2.01
CA ALA A 67 4.48 6.34 -2.58
C ALA A 67 4.05 4.90 -2.87
N PHE A 68 3.34 4.26 -1.93
CA PHE A 68 2.80 2.92 -2.12
C PHE A 68 1.76 2.87 -3.25
N LYS A 69 0.84 3.85 -3.30
CA LYS A 69 -0.14 3.96 -4.38
C LYS A 69 0.54 4.08 -5.75
N TRP A 70 1.56 4.94 -5.88
CA TRP A 70 2.29 5.10 -7.13
C TRP A 70 3.06 3.85 -7.53
N TRP A 71 3.68 3.15 -6.58
CA TRP A 71 4.32 1.87 -6.85
C TRP A 71 3.30 0.83 -7.35
N ALA A 72 2.13 0.72 -6.71
CA ALA A 72 1.06 -0.18 -7.13
C ALA A 72 0.51 0.17 -8.53
N GLN A 73 0.35 1.46 -8.84
CA GLN A 73 -0.03 1.93 -10.19
C GLN A 73 1.05 1.61 -11.22
N SER A 74 2.32 1.85 -10.89
CA SER A 74 3.45 1.61 -11.80
C SER A 74 3.60 0.12 -12.16
N ASN A 75 3.14 -0.77 -11.28
CA ASN A 75 3.12 -2.20 -11.51
C ASN A 75 1.77 -2.72 -12.04
N ALA A 76 0.82 -1.84 -12.34
CA ALA A 76 -0.52 -2.17 -12.84
C ALA A 76 -1.31 -3.17 -11.96
N ILE A 77 -1.06 -3.12 -10.65
CA ILE A 77 -1.78 -3.94 -9.66
C ILE A 77 -2.86 -3.15 -8.92
N LEU A 78 -2.86 -1.81 -8.99
CA LEU A 78 -3.92 -1.00 -8.38
C LEU A 78 -5.23 -1.17 -9.16
N VAL A 79 -6.30 -1.52 -8.46
CA VAL A 79 -7.66 -1.59 -8.98
C VAL A 79 -8.42 -0.35 -8.51
N GLU A 80 -8.83 0.50 -9.45
CA GLU A 80 -9.61 1.69 -9.11
C GLU A 80 -11.01 1.32 -8.62
N PRO A 81 -11.51 1.98 -7.56
CA PRO A 81 -12.88 1.77 -7.11
C PRO A 81 -13.83 2.29 -8.20
N GLY A 82 -14.39 1.38 -9.00
CA GLY A 82 -15.37 1.70 -10.04
C GLY A 82 -15.17 0.99 -11.38
N LEU A 83 -14.04 0.33 -11.61
CA LEU A 83 -13.90 -0.57 -12.76
C LEU A 83 -14.51 -1.93 -12.40
N GLN A 84 -15.81 -2.09 -12.69
CA GLN A 84 -16.38 -3.42 -12.87
C GLN A 84 -15.67 -4.06 -14.08
N ASP A 85 -15.18 -5.28 -13.92
CA ASP A 85 -14.75 -6.14 -15.04
C ASP A 85 -15.87 -6.23 -16.10
#